data_AF-A0A1E2VA42-F1
#
_entry.id   AF-A0A1E2VA42-F1
#
_cell.length_a   1.000
_cell.length_b   1.000
_cell.length_c   1.000
_cell.angle_alpha   90.00
_cell.angle_beta   90.00
_cell.angle_gamma   90.00
#
_symmetry.space_group_name_H-M   'P 1'
#
loop_
_entity.id
_entity.type
_entity.pdbx_description
1 polymer ?
#
loop_
_entity_poly.entity_id
_entity_poly.type
_entity_poly.pdbx_seq_one_letter_code
_entity_poly.pdbx_strand_id
1 'polypeptide(L)'
;MDNDSSQADDRLRRISQQKASSVCSEMSFSTALLSTEGHGLSFESLPLHDAILKRIFFDWPKAEVKISLSAFITKGQRAIPCVLSFESVTALECPRCNEWGLSNSILDTELTGNEFSIQMQSGDLIKVKAASYVFGPVC
;
A
#
# COMPACT_ATOMS: atom_id res chain seq x y z
N MET A 1 26.71 42.14 41.30
CA MET A 1 25.25 42.20 41.50
C MET A 1 24.64 42.48 40.13
N ASP A 2 24.71 41.56 39.16
CA ASP A 2 24.12 40.20 39.17
C ASP A 2 22.65 40.28 39.59
N ASN A 3 21.66 39.75 38.90
CA ASN A 3 21.59 38.82 37.78
C ASN A 3 20.10 38.47 37.73
N ASP A 4 19.28 38.89 36.75
CA ASP A 4 17.91 38.33 36.68
C ASP A 4 17.09 38.51 35.39
N SER A 5 17.69 38.88 34.26
CA SER A 5 16.94 38.98 32.99
C SER A 5 17.30 37.92 31.95
N SER A 6 18.31 37.08 32.21
CA SER A 6 18.74 36.02 31.28
C SER A 6 18.04 34.67 31.49
N GLN A 7 17.28 34.49 32.58
CA GLN A 7 16.80 33.17 33.00
C GLN A 7 15.40 32.81 32.46
N ALA A 8 14.63 33.79 31.98
CA ALA A 8 13.30 33.56 31.43
C ALA A 8 13.32 33.06 29.97
N ASP A 9 14.24 33.56 29.15
CA ASP A 9 14.33 33.20 27.72
C ASP A 9 14.89 31.79 27.48
N ASP A 10 15.70 31.28 28.40
CA ASP A 10 16.31 29.94 28.29
C ASP A 10 15.31 28.81 28.63
N ARG A 11 14.22 29.13 29.33
CA ARG A 11 13.14 28.16 29.63
C ARG A 11 12.25 27.91 28.42
N LEU A 12 11.98 28.91 27.58
CA LEU A 12 11.16 28.74 26.39
C LEU A 12 11.87 27.94 25.29
N ARG A 13 13.21 28.03 25.20
CA ARG A 13 14.00 27.21 24.26
C ARG A 13 14.06 25.73 24.65
N ARG A 14 14.06 25.39 25.94
CA ARG A 14 14.04 23.99 26.39
C ARG A 14 12.70 23.30 26.14
N ILE A 15 11.58 24.02 26.24
CA ILE A 15 10.25 23.45 25.98
C ILE A 15 10.08 23.13 24.49
N SER A 16 10.70 23.91 23.61
CA SER A 16 10.67 23.65 22.16
C SER A 16 11.56 22.48 21.72
N GLN A 17 12.59 22.13 22.50
CA GLN A 17 13.45 20.98 22.21
C GLN A 17 12.94 19.66 22.82
N GLN A 18 12.18 19.70 23.92
CA GLN A 18 11.63 18.47 24.54
C GLN A 18 10.35 17.93 23.88
N LYS A 19 9.70 18.68 22.97
CA LYS A 19 8.54 18.17 22.22
C LYS A 19 8.92 17.38 20.96
N ALA A 20 10.20 17.33 20.60
CA ALA A 20 10.69 16.60 19.44
C ALA A 20 11.23 15.19 19.77
N SER A 21 11.28 14.78 21.04
CA SER A 21 11.99 13.55 21.46
C SER A 21 11.16 12.54 22.27
N SER A 22 9.83 12.60 22.21
CA SER A 22 8.99 11.65 22.97
C SER A 22 7.73 11.25 22.22
N VAL A 23 7.91 10.59 21.08
CA VAL A 23 7.12 9.40 20.73
C VAL A 23 8.07 8.41 20.04
N CYS A 24 8.98 7.83 20.81
CA CYS A 24 9.45 6.50 20.49
C CYS A 24 8.28 5.56 20.76
N SER A 25 7.59 5.15 19.71
CA SER A 25 7.33 3.73 19.56
C SER A 25 8.04 3.34 18.28
N GLU A 26 9.30 2.95 18.43
CA GLU A 26 9.95 2.04 17.50
C GLU A 26 9.05 0.80 17.40
N MET A 27 8.10 0.81 16.47
CA MET A 27 7.76 -0.44 15.84
C MET A 27 8.93 -0.72 14.93
N SER A 28 9.80 -1.58 15.45
CA SER A 28 10.76 -2.35 14.69
C SER A 28 10.02 -3.07 13.56
N PHE A 29 9.71 -2.36 12.48
CA PHE A 29 9.41 -2.99 11.21
C PHE A 29 10.74 -3.44 10.69
N SER A 30 11.07 -4.67 11.09
CA SER A 30 12.11 -5.50 10.52
C SER A 30 12.15 -5.21 9.02
N THR A 31 13.16 -4.44 8.60
CA THR A 31 13.57 -4.38 7.21
C THR A 31 14.08 -5.78 6.92
N ALA A 32 13.15 -6.67 6.57
CA ALA A 32 13.46 -7.96 6.01
C ALA A 32 14.03 -7.70 4.62
N LEU A 33 15.30 -7.33 4.59
CA LEU A 33 16.22 -7.71 3.53
C LEU A 33 16.25 -9.24 3.52
N LEU A 34 15.30 -9.85 2.82
CA LEU A 34 15.39 -11.24 2.42
C LEU A 34 15.96 -11.28 1.00
N SER A 35 17.28 -11.05 0.92
CA SER A 35 18.08 -11.57 -0.19
C SER A 35 18.43 -13.02 0.12
N THR A 36 17.45 -13.93 0.10
CA THR A 36 17.71 -15.38 -0.03
C THR A 36 16.42 -16.08 -0.49
N GLU A 37 16.41 -16.54 -1.74
CA GLU A 37 15.56 -17.64 -2.24
C GLU A 37 14.03 -17.50 -1.97
N GLY A 38 13.37 -16.58 -2.67
CA GLY A 38 12.08 -16.86 -3.32
C GLY A 38 10.85 -17.29 -2.51
N HIS A 39 10.69 -16.88 -1.25
CA HIS A 39 9.36 -16.86 -0.59
C HIS A 39 8.92 -15.41 -0.34
N GLY A 40 8.75 -14.66 -1.43
CA GLY A 40 7.81 -13.54 -1.39
C GLY A 40 6.43 -14.12 -1.07
N LEU A 41 5.65 -13.45 -0.22
CA LEU A 41 4.23 -13.79 -0.04
C LEU A 41 3.63 -14.03 -1.44
N SER A 42 2.97 -15.17 -1.65
CA SER A 42 2.36 -15.42 -2.95
C SER A 42 1.30 -14.34 -3.20
N PHE A 43 1.09 -13.97 -4.46
CA PHE A 43 0.11 -12.95 -4.83
C PHE A 43 -1.30 -13.28 -4.26
N GLU A 44 -1.64 -14.57 -4.26
CA GLU A 44 -2.86 -15.15 -3.69
C GLU A 44 -2.98 -15.01 -2.15
N SER A 45 -1.84 -14.87 -1.45
CA SER A 45 -1.82 -14.70 0.01
C SER A 45 -1.97 -13.25 0.46
N LEU A 46 -2.02 -12.30 -0.47
CA LEU A 46 -2.22 -10.89 -0.15
C LEU A 46 -3.62 -10.66 0.45
N PRO A 47 -3.79 -9.70 1.38
CA PRO A 47 -5.08 -9.38 1.99
C PRO A 47 -5.96 -8.55 1.03
N LEU A 48 -6.14 -9.05 -0.19
CA LEU A 48 -6.92 -8.42 -1.26
C LEU A 48 -8.38 -8.88 -1.27
N HIS A 49 -8.70 -10.02 -0.65
CA HIS A 49 -10.09 -10.44 -0.45
C HIS A 49 -10.88 -9.35 0.28
N ASP A 50 -12.04 -8.98 -0.26
CA ASP A 50 -12.88 -7.85 0.18
C ASP A 50 -12.24 -6.46 0.08
N ALA A 51 -11.06 -6.33 -0.54
CA ALA A 51 -10.44 -5.02 -0.71
C ALA A 51 -11.19 -4.20 -1.75
N ILE A 52 -11.33 -2.90 -1.47
CA ILE A 52 -12.15 -2.00 -2.29
C ILE A 52 -11.26 -1.31 -3.31
N LEU A 53 -11.44 -1.64 -4.58
CA LEU A 53 -10.76 -1.03 -5.73
C LEU A 53 -11.20 0.43 -5.89
N LYS A 54 -10.27 1.38 -5.78
CA LYS A 54 -10.55 2.81 -5.91
C LYS A 54 -10.15 3.36 -7.27
N ARG A 55 -8.99 2.96 -7.78
CA ARG A 55 -8.43 3.49 -9.02
C ARG A 55 -7.43 2.50 -9.61
N ILE A 56 -7.46 2.40 -10.93
CA ILE A 56 -6.37 1.80 -11.72
C ILE A 56 -5.74 2.91 -12.54
N PHE A 57 -4.41 3.01 -12.48
CA PHE A 57 -3.61 3.95 -13.26
C PHE A 57 -2.61 3.16 -14.07
N PHE A 58 -2.53 3.44 -15.37
CA PHE A 58 -1.56 2.83 -16.29
C PHE A 58 -0.61 3.92 -16.79
N ASP A 59 0.68 3.76 -16.51
CA ASP A 59 1.76 4.60 -17.01
C ASP A 59 2.43 3.93 -18.22
N TRP A 60 2.06 4.35 -19.43
CA TRP A 60 2.61 3.78 -20.67
C TRP A 60 4.13 3.96 -20.81
N PRO A 61 4.69 5.17 -20.61
CA PRO A 61 6.15 5.36 -20.67
C PRO A 61 6.94 4.47 -19.71
N LYS A 62 6.40 4.19 -18.52
CA LYS A 62 7.08 3.38 -17.52
C LYS A 62 6.72 1.90 -17.56
N ALA A 63 5.74 1.51 -18.38
CA ALA A 63 5.14 0.18 -18.35
C ALA A 63 4.75 -0.22 -16.91
N GLU A 64 4.07 0.68 -16.20
CA GLU A 64 3.72 0.51 -14.78
C GLU A 64 2.20 0.57 -14.59
N VAL A 65 1.64 -0.35 -13.81
CA VAL A 65 0.24 -0.30 -13.39
C VAL A 65 0.16 -0.09 -11.90
N LYS A 66 -0.61 0.91 -11.47
CA LYS A 66 -0.90 1.17 -10.06
C LYS A 66 -2.36 0.99 -9.78
N ILE A 67 -2.65 0.09 -8.85
CA ILE A 67 -3.98 -0.15 -8.35
C ILE A 67 -4.06 0.40 -6.94
N SER A 68 -4.83 1.47 -6.76
CA SER A 68 -5.15 2.02 -5.45
C SER A 68 -6.39 1.31 -4.92
N LEU A 69 -6.28 0.75 -3.72
CA LEU A 69 -7.33 -0.04 -3.09
C LEU A 69 -7.39 0.24 -1.58
N SER A 70 -8.46 -0.21 -0.93
CA SER A 70 -8.58 -0.18 0.53
C SER A 70 -8.66 -1.62 1.04
N ALA A 71 -7.61 -2.11 1.71
CA ALA A 71 -7.49 -3.50 2.14
C ALA A 71 -7.59 -3.65 3.67
N PHE A 72 -8.07 -4.80 4.11
CA PHE A 72 -8.19 -5.17 5.52
C PHE A 72 -6.96 -5.96 5.96
N ILE A 73 -5.82 -5.29 6.15
CA ILE A 73 -4.55 -5.96 6.52
C ILE A 73 -4.65 -6.64 7.90
N THR A 74 -5.33 -6.02 8.86
CA THR A 74 -5.51 -6.57 10.21
C THR A 74 -6.96 -6.98 10.42
N LYS A 75 -7.18 -8.25 10.78
CA LYS A 75 -8.52 -8.79 11.06
C LYS A 75 -9.21 -7.95 12.15
N GLY A 76 -10.42 -7.48 11.85
CA GLY A 76 -11.23 -6.68 12.77
C GLY A 76 -10.87 -5.19 12.84
N GLN A 77 -9.90 -4.72 12.05
CA GLN A 77 -9.62 -3.30 11.89
C GLN A 77 -10.30 -2.73 10.64
N ARG A 78 -10.36 -1.40 10.56
CA ARG A 78 -10.87 -0.71 9.37
C ARG A 78 -9.92 -0.93 8.19
N ALA A 79 -10.48 -0.98 6.99
CA ALA A 79 -9.68 -1.01 5.77
C ALA A 79 -8.77 0.22 5.70
N ILE A 80 -7.51 0.00 5.33
CA ILE A 80 -6.55 1.08 5.13
C ILE A 80 -6.23 1.25 3.65
N PRO A 81 -5.88 2.46 3.19
CA PRO A 81 -5.43 2.68 1.82
C PRO A 81 -4.14 1.92 1.52
N CYS A 82 -4.15 1.14 0.45
CA CYS A 82 -3.01 0.39 -0.06
C CYS A 82 -2.82 0.65 -1.55
N VAL A 83 -1.61 0.40 -2.02
CA VAL A 83 -1.26 0.40 -3.45
C VAL A 83 -0.66 -0.94 -3.81
N LEU A 84 -1.16 -1.49 -4.90
CA LEU A 84 -0.60 -2.62 -5.61
C LEU A 84 -0.02 -2.09 -6.92
N SER A 85 1.30 -2.10 -7.02
CA SER A 85 2.05 -1.67 -8.20
C SER A 85 2.56 -2.88 -8.96
N PHE A 86 2.50 -2.83 -10.29
CA PHE A 86 3.07 -3.81 -11.19
C PHE A 86 4.08 -3.11 -12.09
N GLU A 87 5.23 -3.76 -12.29
CA GLU A 87 6.32 -3.22 -13.12
C GLU A 87 6.57 -4.10 -14.35
N SER A 88 7.10 -3.49 -15.41
CA SER A 88 7.32 -4.14 -16.70
C SER A 88 6.03 -4.73 -17.28
N VAL A 89 4.95 -3.96 -17.23
CA VAL A 89 3.62 -4.34 -17.69
C VAL A 89 3.58 -4.38 -19.22
N THR A 90 3.24 -5.54 -19.76
CA THR A 90 3.16 -5.78 -21.21
C THR A 90 1.73 -5.78 -21.72
N ALA A 91 0.75 -6.08 -20.86
CA ALA A 91 -0.67 -6.02 -21.18
C ALA A 91 -1.50 -5.70 -19.95
N LEU A 92 -2.55 -4.90 -20.13
CA LEU A 92 -3.63 -4.69 -19.17
C LEU A 92 -4.95 -4.97 -19.87
N GLU A 93 -5.72 -5.93 -19.36
CA GLU A 93 -7.10 -6.15 -19.74
C GLU A 93 -7.99 -5.74 -18.56
N CYS A 94 -8.83 -4.74 -18.79
CA CYS A 94 -9.76 -4.23 -17.78
C CYS A 94 -11.14 -4.08 -18.42
N PRO A 95 -11.85 -5.20 -18.68
CA PRO A 95 -13.20 -5.15 -19.21
C PRO A 95 -14.11 -4.42 -18.21
N ARG A 96 -14.80 -3.39 -18.70
CA ARG A 96 -15.86 -2.68 -17.97
C ARG A 96 -17.20 -3.15 -18.51
N CYS A 97 -17.44 -4.46 -18.41
CA CYS A 97 -18.66 -5.07 -18.93
C CYS A 97 -19.87 -4.72 -18.05
N ASN A 98 -19.64 -4.60 -16.75
CA ASN A 98 -20.58 -4.00 -15.82
C ASN A 98 -20.06 -2.62 -15.39
N GLU A 99 -20.96 -1.65 -15.24
CA GLU A 99 -20.60 -0.47 -14.45
C GLU A 99 -20.21 -0.99 -13.07
N TRP A 100 -18.97 -0.72 -12.63
CA TRP A 100 -18.58 -0.94 -11.25
C TRP A 100 -19.48 -0.07 -10.41
N GLY A 101 -20.62 -0.63 -9.98
CA GLY A 101 -21.58 0.02 -9.13
C GLY A 101 -20.97 0.23 -7.74
N LEU A 102 -21.82 0.25 -6.71
CA LEU A 102 -21.33 0.32 -5.33
C LEU A 102 -20.44 -0.86 -4.91
N SER A 103 -20.43 -1.94 -5.71
CA SER A 103 -19.64 -3.16 -5.48
C SER A 103 -18.34 -3.14 -6.28
N ASN A 104 -17.37 -2.36 -5.80
CA ASN A 104 -16.00 -2.32 -6.30
C ASN A 104 -15.04 -3.14 -5.42
N SER A 105 -15.54 -4.21 -4.81
CA SER A 105 -14.75 -5.11 -3.97
C SER A 105 -14.13 -6.24 -4.80
N ILE A 106 -12.91 -6.62 -4.44
CA ILE A 106 -12.21 -7.79 -4.97
C ILE A 106 -12.81 -9.05 -4.34
N LEU A 107 -13.12 -10.02 -5.18
CA LEU A 107 -13.57 -11.35 -4.78
C LEU A 107 -12.36 -12.27 -4.58
N ASP A 108 -11.49 -12.34 -5.58
CA ASP A 108 -10.35 -13.26 -5.56
C ASP A 108 -9.20 -12.74 -6.41
N THR A 109 -8.00 -13.28 -6.18
CA THR A 109 -6.78 -12.93 -6.90
C THR A 109 -5.95 -14.16 -7.17
N GLU A 110 -5.49 -14.32 -8.41
CA GLU A 110 -4.73 -15.49 -8.87
C GLU A 110 -3.49 -15.04 -9.66
N LEU A 111 -2.41 -15.83 -9.56
CA LEU A 111 -1.22 -15.64 -10.38
C LEU A 111 -0.98 -16.87 -11.25
N THR A 112 -1.09 -16.69 -12.57
CA THR A 112 -0.79 -17.75 -13.55
C THR A 112 0.44 -17.35 -14.37
N GLY A 113 1.61 -17.85 -13.98
CA GLY A 113 2.88 -17.49 -14.63
C GLY A 113 3.21 -16.01 -14.42
N ASN A 114 3.06 -15.20 -15.47
CA ASN A 114 3.28 -13.74 -15.44
C ASN A 114 1.98 -12.94 -15.60
N GLU A 115 0.82 -13.60 -15.51
CA GLU A 115 -0.49 -12.96 -15.57
C GLU A 115 -1.11 -12.91 -14.16
N PHE A 116 -1.32 -11.69 -13.68
CA PHE A 116 -2.02 -11.39 -12.44
C PHE A 116 -3.49 -11.17 -12.74
N SER A 117 -4.34 -12.02 -12.20
CA SER A 117 -5.79 -11.95 -12.37
C SER A 117 -6.43 -11.46 -11.08
N ILE A 118 -7.26 -10.42 -11.18
CA ILE A 118 -8.03 -9.86 -10.07
C ILE A 118 -9.50 -9.98 -10.46
N GLN A 119 -10.21 -10.85 -9.76
CA GLN A 119 -11.64 -11.06 -9.94
C GLN A 119 -12.41 -10.10 -9.05
N MET A 120 -13.26 -9.29 -9.66
CA MET A 120 -14.17 -8.38 -8.97
C MET A 120 -15.44 -9.11 -8.55
N GLN A 121 -16.06 -8.70 -7.44
CA GLN A 121 -17.37 -9.22 -7.02
C GLN A 121 -18.49 -8.92 -8.04
N SER A 122 -18.32 -7.92 -8.91
CA SER A 122 -19.21 -7.64 -10.04
C SER A 122 -19.17 -8.72 -11.14
N GLY A 123 -18.18 -9.62 -11.09
CA GLY A 123 -17.90 -10.60 -12.13
C GLY A 123 -16.88 -10.14 -13.18
N ASP A 124 -16.41 -8.89 -13.13
CA ASP A 124 -15.34 -8.43 -14.03
C ASP A 124 -13.99 -9.05 -13.64
N LEU A 125 -13.17 -9.38 -14.63
CA LEU A 125 -11.84 -9.95 -14.44
C LEU A 125 -10.78 -8.99 -14.98
N ILE A 126 -10.01 -8.38 -14.08
CA ILE A 126 -8.89 -7.52 -14.45
C ILE A 126 -7.65 -8.40 -14.59
N LYS A 127 -6.96 -8.33 -15.72
CA LYS A 127 -5.73 -9.09 -15.97
C LYS A 127 -4.58 -8.16 -16.26
N VAL A 128 -3.46 -8.39 -15.58
CA VAL A 128 -2.23 -7.62 -15.75
C VAL A 128 -1.10 -8.60 -16.08
N LYS A 129 -0.44 -8.43 -17.22
CA LYS A 129 0.79 -9.18 -17.53
C LYS A 129 2.00 -8.35 -17.14
N ALA A 130 2.70 -8.74 -16.09
CA ALA A 130 3.82 -8.00 -15.53
C ALA A 130 4.94 -8.93 -15.07
N ALA A 131 6.16 -8.40 -14.89
CA ALA A 131 7.30 -9.20 -14.42
C ALA A 131 7.35 -9.29 -12.90
N SER A 132 6.89 -8.24 -12.21
CA SER A 132 6.93 -8.13 -10.75
C SER A 132 5.76 -7.29 -10.24
N TYR A 133 5.50 -7.42 -8.94
CA TYR A 133 4.51 -6.63 -8.24
C TYR A 133 5.03 -6.22 -6.86
N VAL A 134 4.49 -5.12 -6.34
CA VAL A 134 4.77 -4.59 -5.00
C VAL A 134 3.44 -4.21 -4.36
N PHE A 135 3.20 -4.69 -3.15
CA PHE A 135 2.01 -4.38 -2.38
C PHE A 135 2.38 -3.72 -1.05
N GLY A 136 1.72 -2.63 -0.69
CA GLY A 136 1.92 -1.99 0.60
C GLY A 136 0.88 -0.91 0.93
N PRO A 137 0.81 -0.49 2.20
CA PRO A 137 0.00 0.66 2.59
C PRO A 137 0.52 1.95 1.94
N VAL A 138 -0.38 2.91 1.73
CA VAL A 138 0.01 4.28 1.35
C VAL A 138 0.47 5.00 2.62
N CYS A 139 1.75 5.34 2.69
CA CYS A 139 2.33 6.14 3.77
C CYS A 139 1.90 7.61 3.69
#